data_AF-A0A813DYL8-F1
#
_entry.id   AF-A0A813DYL8-F1
#
_cell.length_a   1.000
_cell.length_b   1.000
_cell.length_c   1.000
_cell.angle_alpha   90.00
_cell.angle_beta   90.00
_cell.angle_gamma   90.00
#
_symmetry.space_group_name_H-M   'P 1'
#
loop_
_entity.id
_entity.type
_entity.pdbx_description
1 polymer ?
#
loop_
_entity_poly.entity_id
_entity_poly.type
_entity_poly.pdbx_seq_one_letter_code
_entity_poly.pdbx_strand_id
1 'polypeptide(L)'
;VERFLNWRGFSTKSFNVGMYRRDAVDPERSGRSDYFDAENSTALAARQEAAMKALIDALVFLDDGGKFAILDATNSTLQRRHMIGEKVAAHSRQYSLIFIEALCDDEEVLEANMSTKVQFSPDFKNMTSEQALADLKIRIAKYAEVYEPVQDHEGASIKLFNLSSKVMANHCYGRVAKSILPFLMAIHIGGRPIWLVRAGAGQPPGTGQGSPTRHDRTSRLSEEGRGLAIGL
;
A
#
# COMPACT_ATOMS: atom_id res chain seq x y z
N VAL A 1 -1.19 -3.75 0.77
CA VAL A 1 -0.20 -4.75 1.22
C VAL A 1 -0.23 -4.97 2.73
N GLU A 2 -0.10 -3.92 3.55
CA GLU A 2 -0.14 -4.02 5.03
C GLU A 2 -1.30 -4.85 5.58
N ARG A 3 -2.55 -4.54 5.18
CA ARG A 3 -3.74 -5.28 5.64
C ARG A 3 -3.67 -6.77 5.32
N PHE A 4 -3.17 -7.13 4.15
CA PHE A 4 -3.01 -8.53 3.74
C PHE A 4 -1.97 -9.26 4.61
N LEU A 5 -0.82 -8.64 4.85
CA LEU A 5 0.23 -9.23 5.69
C LEU A 5 -0.22 -9.41 7.14
N ASN A 6 -0.91 -8.41 7.71
CA ASN A 6 -1.52 -8.52 9.03
C ASN A 6 -2.60 -9.61 9.09
N TRP A 7 -3.47 -9.71 8.07
CA TRP A 7 -4.47 -10.79 7.98
C TRP A 7 -3.82 -12.19 7.91
N ARG A 8 -2.63 -12.31 7.32
CA ARG A 8 -1.81 -13.53 7.30
C ARG A 8 -1.08 -13.80 8.64
N GLY A 9 -1.24 -12.93 9.64
CA GLY A 9 -0.61 -13.06 10.95
C GLY A 9 0.80 -12.48 11.06
N PHE A 10 1.24 -11.68 10.07
CA PHE A 10 2.54 -11.01 10.12
C PHE A 10 2.37 -9.57 10.60
N SER A 11 2.85 -9.27 11.81
CA SER A 11 2.85 -7.90 12.35
C SER A 11 3.56 -6.96 11.38
N THR A 12 2.77 -6.06 10.77
CA THR A 12 3.22 -5.21 9.67
C THR A 12 2.71 -3.79 9.87
N LYS A 13 3.55 -2.79 9.61
CA LYS A 13 3.19 -1.38 9.72
C LYS A 13 3.71 -0.57 8.53
N SER A 14 2.91 0.39 8.05
CA SER A 14 3.34 1.37 7.06
C SER A 14 3.84 2.67 7.70
N PHE A 15 4.86 3.26 7.07
CA PHE A 15 5.54 4.48 7.47
C PHE A 15 5.45 5.46 6.29
N ASN A 16 4.36 6.22 6.23
CA ASN A 16 4.10 7.16 5.14
C ASN A 16 4.88 8.46 5.35
N VAL A 17 5.92 8.70 4.55
CA VAL A 17 6.80 9.89 4.67
C VAL A 17 6.03 11.20 4.50
N GLY A 18 4.91 11.19 3.77
CA GLY A 18 4.02 12.34 3.66
C GLY A 18 3.40 12.74 5.01
N MET A 19 3.13 11.80 5.92
CA MET A 19 2.69 12.11 7.29
C MET A 19 3.79 12.79 8.09
N TYR A 20 4.99 12.21 8.10
CA TYR A 20 6.16 12.81 8.78
C TYR A 20 6.45 14.23 8.29
N ARG A 21 6.31 14.47 6.98
CA ARG A 21 6.44 15.81 6.38
C ARG A 21 5.38 16.79 6.90
N ARG A 22 4.11 16.37 7.00
CA ARG A 22 2.99 17.19 7.50
C ARG A 22 3.07 17.44 9.01
N ASP A 23 3.66 16.53 9.76
CA ASP A 23 3.86 16.71 11.20
C ASP A 23 5.03 17.67 11.50
N ALA A 24 6.04 17.69 10.63
CA ALA A 24 7.22 18.55 10.78
C ALA A 24 7.02 19.97 10.23
N VAL A 25 6.16 20.14 9.22
CA VAL A 25 5.91 21.40 8.52
C VAL A 25 4.41 21.57 8.29
N ASP A 26 3.92 22.80 8.44
CA ASP A 26 2.52 23.16 8.18
C ASP A 26 1.94 22.40 6.96
N PRO A 27 0.83 21.64 7.13
CA PRO A 27 0.28 20.80 6.08
C PRO A 27 -0.11 21.54 4.80
N GLU A 28 -0.54 22.81 4.91
CA GLU A 28 -0.92 23.63 3.76
C GLU A 28 0.29 24.08 2.95
N ARG A 29 1.45 24.29 3.60
CA ARG A 29 2.70 24.64 2.92
C ARG A 29 3.42 23.42 2.35
N SER A 30 3.48 22.33 3.12
CA SER A 30 4.23 21.14 2.71
C SER A 30 3.53 20.30 1.62
N GLY A 31 2.25 20.54 1.37
CA GLY A 31 1.46 19.86 0.35
C GLY A 31 1.58 20.43 -1.07
N ARG A 32 2.09 21.65 -1.23
CA ARG A 32 2.12 22.41 -2.49
C ARG A 32 3.26 21.98 -3.41
N SER A 33 3.08 22.14 -4.72
CA SER A 33 4.06 21.72 -5.74
C SER A 33 5.42 22.43 -5.68
N ASP A 34 5.51 23.66 -5.17
CA ASP A 34 6.76 24.41 -4.92
C ASP A 34 7.63 23.76 -3.83
N TYR A 35 7.03 23.09 -2.85
CA TYR A 35 7.75 22.33 -1.83
C TYR A 35 8.47 21.09 -2.39
N PHE A 36 8.06 20.60 -3.56
CA PHE A 36 8.65 19.42 -4.21
C PHE A 36 9.69 19.78 -5.27
N ASP A 37 10.01 21.06 -5.42
CA ASP A 37 11.06 21.52 -6.32
C ASP A 37 12.43 20.96 -5.91
N ALA A 38 13.24 20.58 -6.91
CA ALA A 38 14.60 20.11 -6.71
C ALA A 38 15.53 21.26 -6.27
N GLU A 39 15.26 22.48 -6.77
CA GLU A 39 16.06 23.68 -6.47
C GLU A 39 15.75 24.26 -5.08
N ASN A 40 14.67 23.82 -4.44
CA ASN A 40 14.31 24.24 -3.09
C ASN A 40 15.10 23.42 -2.04
N SER A 41 16.35 23.84 -1.80
CA SER A 41 17.28 23.18 -0.88
C SER A 41 16.73 22.99 0.55
N THR A 42 16.00 23.99 1.07
CA THR A 42 15.35 23.90 2.39
C THR A 42 14.27 22.83 2.43
N ALA A 43 13.38 22.79 1.42
CA ALA A 43 12.35 21.78 1.35
C ALA A 43 12.92 20.38 1.05
N LEU A 44 14.00 20.29 0.27
CA LEU A 44 14.72 19.04 0.03
C LEU A 44 15.30 18.49 1.35
N ALA A 45 15.95 19.33 2.15
CA ALA A 45 16.48 18.96 3.46
C ALA A 45 15.38 18.46 4.40
N ALA A 46 14.25 19.19 4.49
CA ALA A 46 13.11 18.77 5.30
C ALA A 46 12.48 17.44 4.83
N ARG A 47 12.37 17.22 3.51
CA ARG A 47 11.93 15.93 2.93
C ARG A 47 12.91 14.80 3.24
N GLN A 48 14.20 15.09 3.27
CA GLN A 48 15.24 14.13 3.63
C GLN A 48 15.11 13.73 5.10
N GLU A 49 14.95 14.71 5.99
CA GLU A 49 14.78 14.49 7.42
C GLU A 49 13.53 13.68 7.73
N ALA A 50 12.38 14.03 7.12
CA ALA A 50 11.14 13.27 7.26
C ALA A 50 11.29 11.81 6.81
N ALA A 51 11.99 11.58 5.69
CA ALA A 51 12.26 10.22 5.21
C ALA A 51 13.17 9.43 6.15
N MET A 52 14.19 10.08 6.71
CA MET A 52 15.11 9.45 7.65
C MET A 52 14.42 9.12 8.98
N LYS A 53 13.57 10.01 9.49
CA LYS A 53 12.77 9.75 10.69
C LYS A 53 11.83 8.55 10.48
N ALA A 54 11.14 8.50 9.35
CA ALA A 54 10.28 7.37 9.00
C ALA A 54 11.06 6.04 8.91
N LEU A 55 12.28 6.06 8.35
CA LEU A 55 13.15 4.88 8.30
C LEU A 55 13.62 4.43 9.68
N ILE A 56 13.98 5.36 10.56
CA ILE A 56 14.38 5.05 11.95
C ILE A 56 13.21 4.40 12.69
N ASP A 57 12.02 5.00 12.63
CA ASP A 57 10.83 4.45 13.29
C ASP A 57 10.43 3.08 12.72
N ALA A 58 10.67 2.85 11.41
CA ALA A 58 10.51 1.56 10.77
C ALA A 58 11.47 0.50 11.34
N LEU A 59 12.74 0.84 11.54
CA LEU A 59 13.74 -0.05 12.12
C LEU A 59 13.42 -0.37 13.59
N VAL A 60 13.03 0.64 14.38
CA VAL A 60 12.59 0.45 15.78
C VAL A 60 11.41 -0.54 15.84
N PHE A 61 10.41 -0.36 14.99
CA PHE A 61 9.27 -1.29 14.92
C PHE A 61 9.69 -2.74 14.60
N LEU A 62 10.68 -2.94 13.73
CA LEU A 62 11.20 -4.27 13.43
C LEU A 62 11.98 -4.87 14.61
N ASP A 63 12.75 -4.04 15.32
CA ASP A 63 13.47 -4.43 16.53
C ASP A 63 12.50 -4.87 17.63
N ASP A 64 11.37 -4.17 17.76
CA ASP A 64 10.26 -4.47 18.68
C ASP A 64 9.41 -5.70 18.28
N GLY A 65 9.86 -6.48 17.29
CA GLY A 65 9.26 -7.76 16.91
C GLY A 65 8.35 -7.69 15.67
N GLY A 66 8.22 -6.51 15.06
CA GLY A 66 7.60 -6.34 13.74
C GLY A 66 8.22 -7.27 12.69
N LYS A 67 7.41 -7.75 11.75
CA LYS A 67 7.84 -8.68 10.69
C LYS A 67 8.09 -7.98 9.36
N PHE A 68 7.31 -6.94 9.05
CA PHE A 68 7.49 -6.13 7.85
C PHE A 68 7.25 -4.65 8.17
N ALA A 69 8.16 -3.79 7.76
CA ALA A 69 7.95 -2.35 7.74
C ALA A 69 7.84 -1.89 6.28
N ILE A 70 6.80 -1.13 5.96
CA ILE A 70 6.59 -0.60 4.62
C ILE A 70 6.91 0.89 4.64
N LEU A 71 8.04 1.28 4.06
CA LEU A 71 8.40 2.69 3.91
C LEU A 71 7.70 3.26 2.67
N ASP A 72 6.62 4.01 2.88
CA ASP A 72 5.77 4.55 1.83
C ASP A 72 6.19 5.98 1.47
N ALA A 73 6.94 6.09 0.37
CA ALA A 73 7.45 7.32 -0.20
C ALA A 73 7.75 7.14 -1.70
N THR A 74 7.97 8.24 -2.42
CA THR A 74 8.29 8.18 -3.86
C THR A 74 9.62 7.48 -4.12
N ASN A 75 10.64 7.72 -3.29
CA ASN A 75 11.98 7.09 -3.40
C ASN A 75 12.52 7.07 -4.85
N SER A 76 12.27 8.16 -5.57
CA SER A 76 12.40 8.25 -7.02
C SER A 76 13.83 8.39 -7.53
N THR A 77 14.80 8.67 -6.66
CA THR A 77 16.22 8.83 -7.02
C THR A 77 17.05 7.65 -6.51
N LEU A 78 18.09 7.28 -7.27
CA LEU A 78 19.08 6.28 -6.88
C LEU A 78 19.75 6.67 -5.56
N GLN A 79 20.10 7.95 -5.41
CA GLN A 79 20.74 8.47 -4.20
C GLN A 79 19.89 8.20 -2.94
N ARG A 80 18.57 8.41 -3.01
CA ARG A 80 17.68 8.15 -1.87
C ARG A 80 17.62 6.67 -1.54
N ARG A 81 17.51 5.80 -2.55
CA ARG A 81 17.46 4.35 -2.36
C ARG A 81 18.77 3.78 -1.83
N HIS A 82 19.91 4.28 -2.31
CA HIS A 82 21.23 3.95 -1.80
C HIS A 82 21.36 4.28 -0.32
N MET A 83 20.96 5.50 0.09
CA MET A 83 20.98 5.91 1.50
C MET A 83 20.12 5.00 2.39
N ILE A 84 18.93 4.62 1.93
CA ILE A 84 18.08 3.66 2.64
C ILE A 84 18.80 2.31 2.76
N GLY A 85 19.39 1.81 1.67
CA GLY A 85 20.17 0.57 1.63
C GLY A 85 21.33 0.57 2.62
N GLU A 86 22.15 1.62 2.63
CA GLU A 86 23.28 1.77 3.56
C GLU A 86 22.83 1.78 5.02
N LYS A 87 21.74 2.50 5.32
CA LYS A 87 21.20 2.57 6.68
C LYS A 87 20.65 1.25 7.17
N VAL A 88 19.95 0.51 6.30
CA VAL A 88 19.47 -0.84 6.62
C VAL A 88 20.64 -1.81 6.78
N ALA A 89 21.65 -1.74 5.91
CA ALA A 89 22.83 -2.59 5.97
C ALA A 89 23.72 -2.32 7.20
N ALA A 90 23.80 -1.06 7.65
CA ALA A 90 24.54 -0.65 8.83
C ALA A 90 23.78 -0.89 10.15
N HIS A 91 22.50 -1.30 10.09
CA HIS A 91 21.72 -1.57 11.29
C HIS A 91 22.26 -2.80 12.03
N SER A 92 22.21 -2.78 13.36
CA SER A 92 22.76 -3.85 14.20
C SER A 92 22.12 -5.22 13.92
N ARG A 93 20.83 -5.22 13.56
CA ARG A 93 20.09 -6.38 13.13
C ARG A 93 19.94 -6.39 11.62
N GLN A 94 20.23 -7.53 11.01
CA GLN A 94 20.11 -7.69 9.56
C GLN A 94 18.65 -7.77 9.14
N TYR A 95 18.26 -6.89 8.24
CA TYR A 95 16.95 -6.88 7.59
C TYR A 95 17.09 -7.03 6.09
N SER A 96 16.16 -7.76 5.48
CA SER A 96 16.04 -7.80 4.02
C SER A 96 15.31 -6.56 3.53
N LEU A 97 15.93 -5.84 2.61
CA LEU A 97 15.32 -4.72 1.89
C LEU A 97 14.78 -5.20 0.54
N ILE A 98 13.57 -4.77 0.19
CA ILE A 98 12.98 -5.01 -1.13
C ILE A 98 12.31 -3.74 -1.63
N PHE A 99 12.60 -3.36 -2.87
CA PHE A 99 11.95 -2.25 -3.54
C PHE A 99 10.68 -2.73 -4.25
N ILE A 100 9.56 -2.03 -4.05
CA ILE A 100 8.34 -2.26 -4.83
C ILE A 100 8.07 -0.99 -5.62
N GLU A 101 8.27 -1.07 -6.93
CA GLU A 101 8.13 0.04 -7.86
C GLU A 101 6.82 -0.14 -8.65
N ALA A 102 5.94 0.87 -8.61
CA ALA A 102 4.71 0.90 -9.40
C ALA A 102 4.88 1.86 -10.58
N LEU A 103 4.93 1.31 -11.78
CA LEU A 103 5.06 1.99 -13.05
C LEU A 103 3.68 2.04 -13.71
N CYS A 104 3.20 3.24 -14.05
CA CYS A 104 1.92 3.41 -14.71
C CYS A 104 2.06 4.44 -15.83
N ASP A 105 1.89 4.00 -17.07
CA ASP A 105 1.82 4.84 -18.28
C ASP A 105 0.42 4.85 -18.90
N ASP A 106 -0.51 4.05 -18.37
CA ASP A 106 -1.92 4.04 -18.75
C ASP A 106 -2.64 5.31 -18.28
N GLU A 107 -3.08 6.13 -19.24
CA GLU A 107 -3.72 7.43 -19.00
C GLU A 107 -5.03 7.32 -18.20
N GLU A 108 -5.87 6.31 -18.48
CA GLU A 108 -7.15 6.12 -17.78
C GLU A 108 -6.92 5.76 -16.31
N VAL A 109 -5.95 4.87 -16.06
CA VAL A 109 -5.55 4.48 -14.70
C VAL A 109 -4.92 5.67 -13.96
N LEU A 110 -4.08 6.47 -14.63
CA LEU A 110 -3.50 7.67 -14.04
C LEU A 110 -4.58 8.68 -13.66
N GLU A 111 -5.56 8.94 -14.54
CA GLU A 111 -6.66 9.86 -14.27
C GLU A 111 -7.53 9.41 -13.10
N ALA A 112 -7.93 8.14 -13.07
CA ALA A 112 -8.72 7.57 -11.97
C ALA A 112 -7.98 7.67 -10.63
N ASN A 113 -6.67 7.39 -10.62
CA ASN A 113 -5.83 7.51 -9.43
C ASN A 113 -5.65 8.97 -8.99
N MET A 114 -5.45 9.91 -9.93
CA MET A 114 -5.35 11.34 -9.64
C MET A 114 -6.64 11.88 -9.04
N SER A 115 -7.79 11.54 -9.61
CA SER A 115 -9.12 11.94 -9.12
C SER A 115 -9.34 11.45 -7.68
N THR A 116 -9.06 10.17 -7.43
CA THR A 116 -9.13 9.57 -6.07
C THR A 116 -8.20 10.31 -5.10
N LYS A 117 -6.98 10.62 -5.53
CA LYS A 117 -6.00 11.31 -4.69
C LYS A 117 -6.43 12.74 -4.36
N VAL A 118 -6.96 13.47 -5.33
CA VAL A 118 -7.51 14.83 -5.13
C VAL A 118 -8.65 14.80 -4.12
N GLN A 119 -9.55 13.80 -4.23
CA GLN A 119 -10.73 13.69 -3.37
C GLN A 119 -10.41 13.35 -1.91
N PHE A 120 -9.43 12.47 -1.67
CA PHE A 120 -9.21 11.89 -0.33
C PHE A 120 -7.90 12.30 0.35
N SER A 121 -6.97 12.97 -0.36
CA SER A 121 -5.70 13.37 0.25
C SER A 121 -5.85 14.61 1.13
N PRO A 122 -5.26 14.61 2.34
CA PRO A 122 -5.24 15.80 3.19
C PRO A 122 -4.46 16.97 2.58
N ASP A 123 -3.54 16.70 1.62
CA ASP A 123 -2.75 17.74 0.94
C ASP A 123 -3.63 18.74 0.16
N PHE A 124 -4.84 18.33 -0.26
CA PHE A 124 -5.74 19.09 -1.14
C PHE A 124 -7.05 19.55 -0.48
N LYS A 125 -7.21 19.36 0.83
CA LYS A 125 -8.47 19.59 1.56
C LYS A 125 -9.09 20.98 1.35
N ASN A 126 -8.25 21.99 1.14
CA ASN A 126 -8.66 23.40 1.01
C ASN A 126 -8.56 23.94 -0.43
N MET A 127 -8.57 23.05 -1.43
CA MET A 127 -8.53 23.40 -2.86
C MET A 127 -9.82 22.96 -3.56
N THR A 128 -10.18 23.62 -4.66
CA THR A 128 -11.16 23.04 -5.58
C THR A 128 -10.57 21.83 -6.30
N SER A 129 -11.41 20.95 -6.82
CA SER A 129 -10.97 19.78 -7.58
C SER A 129 -10.05 20.14 -8.74
N GLU A 130 -10.34 21.24 -9.44
CA GLU A 130 -9.55 21.73 -10.58
C GLU A 130 -8.18 22.23 -10.13
N GLN A 131 -8.12 23.01 -9.04
CA GLN A 131 -6.87 23.53 -8.48
C GLN A 131 -5.98 22.39 -7.96
N ALA A 132 -6.57 21.44 -7.24
CA ALA A 132 -5.87 20.27 -6.70
C ALA A 132 -5.32 19.38 -7.81
N LEU A 133 -6.08 19.17 -8.90
CA LEU A 133 -5.63 18.40 -10.05
C LEU A 133 -4.48 19.12 -10.77
N ALA A 134 -4.55 20.44 -10.94
CA ALA A 134 -3.48 21.23 -11.55
C ALA A 134 -2.18 21.17 -10.71
N ASP A 135 -2.27 21.38 -9.39
CA ASP A 135 -1.11 21.28 -8.49
C ASP A 135 -0.51 19.86 -8.49
N LEU A 136 -1.36 18.83 -8.48
CA LEU A 136 -0.91 17.44 -8.55
C LEU A 136 -0.18 17.13 -9.86
N LYS A 137 -0.66 17.63 -11.00
CA LYS A 137 0.01 17.46 -12.31
C LYS A 137 1.40 18.10 -12.32
N ILE A 138 1.53 19.32 -11.80
CA ILE A 138 2.83 20.00 -11.67
C ILE A 138 3.76 19.18 -10.77
N ARG A 139 3.25 18.69 -9.64
CA ARG A 139 4.02 17.87 -8.70
C ARG A 139 4.50 16.56 -9.35
N ILE A 140 3.67 15.91 -10.17
CA ILE A 140 4.06 14.71 -10.93
C ILE A 140 5.17 15.05 -11.93
N ALA A 141 5.05 16.14 -12.68
CA ALA A 141 6.07 16.58 -13.63
C ALA A 141 7.44 16.79 -12.97
N LYS A 142 7.48 17.47 -11.81
CA LYS A 142 8.71 17.66 -11.03
C LYS A 142 9.35 16.33 -10.58
N TYR A 143 8.54 15.34 -10.20
CA TYR A 143 9.09 14.03 -9.86
C TYR A 143 9.61 13.29 -11.09
N ALA A 144 8.96 13.45 -12.25
CA ALA A 144 9.37 12.81 -13.49
C ALA A 144 10.73 13.34 -14.00
N GLU A 145 11.03 14.62 -13.81
CA GLU A 145 12.31 15.25 -14.19
C GLU A 145 13.52 14.61 -13.51
N VAL A 146 13.37 14.14 -12.27
CA VAL A 146 14.45 13.56 -11.45
C VAL A 146 14.31 12.05 -11.24
N TYR A 147 13.37 11.40 -11.92
CA TYR A 147 13.08 10.00 -11.68
C TYR A 147 14.14 9.08 -12.29
N GLU A 148 14.68 8.20 -11.45
CA GLU A 148 15.64 7.16 -11.80
C GLU A 148 15.03 5.79 -11.46
N PRO A 149 14.64 4.97 -12.46
CA PRO A 149 14.03 3.66 -12.21
C PRO A 149 14.92 2.74 -11.39
N VAL A 150 14.32 1.87 -10.58
CA VAL A 150 15.06 0.87 -9.79
C VAL A 150 15.85 -0.04 -10.73
N GLN A 151 17.14 -0.24 -10.48
CA GLN A 151 18.00 -1.11 -11.29
C GLN A 151 18.26 -2.45 -10.59
N ASP A 152 18.57 -3.49 -11.37
CA ASP A 152 18.77 -4.84 -10.83
C ASP A 152 19.95 -4.94 -9.84
N HIS A 153 20.96 -4.09 -10.00
CA HIS A 153 22.12 -4.03 -9.10
C HIS A 153 21.80 -3.42 -7.72
N GLU A 154 20.64 -2.77 -7.56
CA GLU A 154 20.19 -2.23 -6.26
C GLU A 154 19.64 -3.33 -5.33
N GLY A 155 19.51 -4.56 -5.82
CA GLY A 155 19.10 -5.74 -5.04
C GLY A 155 17.68 -6.20 -5.33
N ALA A 156 17.00 -6.72 -4.30
CA ALA A 156 15.66 -7.30 -4.45
C ALA A 156 14.64 -6.23 -4.84
N SER A 157 13.91 -6.47 -5.92
CA SER A 157 12.90 -5.54 -6.41
C SER A 157 11.72 -6.24 -7.08
N ILE A 158 10.54 -5.62 -7.02
CA ILE A 158 9.34 -5.99 -7.76
C ILE A 158 8.85 -4.74 -8.48
N LYS A 159 8.76 -4.80 -9.80
CA LYS A 159 8.18 -3.75 -10.64
C LYS A 159 6.81 -4.17 -11.13
N LEU A 160 5.80 -3.40 -10.80
CA LEU A 160 4.42 -3.57 -11.22
C LEU A 160 4.12 -2.57 -12.34
N PHE A 161 3.77 -3.06 -13.52
CA PHE A 161 3.43 -2.21 -14.66
C PHE A 161 1.90 -2.17 -14.80
N ASN A 162 1.36 -0.95 -14.92
CA ASN A 162 -0.08 -0.67 -15.02
C ASN A 162 -0.87 -1.52 -14.01
N LEU A 163 -0.46 -1.38 -12.74
CA LEU A 163 -0.96 -2.08 -11.55
C LEU A 163 -0.61 -3.57 -11.47
N SER A 164 -0.89 -4.33 -12.52
CA SER A 164 -0.61 -5.76 -12.58
C SER A 164 -0.64 -6.35 -13.99
N SER A 165 -0.64 -5.53 -15.06
CA SER A 165 -0.65 -6.04 -16.44
C SER A 165 0.62 -6.83 -16.75
N LYS A 166 1.74 -6.41 -16.15
CA LYS A 166 3.03 -7.08 -16.19
C LYS A 166 3.73 -6.90 -14.85
N VAL A 167 4.47 -7.92 -14.44
CA VAL A 167 5.32 -7.87 -13.24
C VAL A 167 6.73 -8.32 -13.60
N MET A 168 7.73 -7.58 -13.12
CA MET A 168 9.14 -7.99 -13.16
C MET A 168 9.63 -8.14 -11.72
N ALA A 169 10.33 -9.24 -11.42
CA ALA A 169 10.84 -9.50 -10.09
C ALA A 169 12.34 -9.85 -10.16
N ASN A 170 13.15 -9.14 -9.39
CA ASN A 170 14.59 -9.33 -9.27
C ASN A 170 14.94 -9.79 -7.86
N HIS A 171 15.78 -10.83 -7.73
CA HIS A 171 16.25 -11.36 -6.43
C HIS A 171 15.13 -11.64 -5.40
N CYS A 172 13.95 -12.05 -5.87
CA CYS A 172 12.79 -12.35 -5.04
C CYS A 172 12.72 -13.85 -4.69
N TYR A 173 12.94 -14.19 -3.42
CA TYR A 173 12.97 -15.57 -2.95
C TYR A 173 12.04 -15.82 -1.76
N GLY A 174 11.88 -17.09 -1.39
CA GLY A 174 11.20 -17.49 -0.16
C GLY A 174 9.79 -16.92 -0.02
N ARG A 175 9.52 -16.23 1.10
CA ARG A 175 8.19 -15.67 1.42
C ARG A 175 7.76 -14.56 0.46
N VAL A 176 8.71 -13.78 -0.06
CA VAL A 176 8.40 -12.73 -1.04
C VAL A 176 7.79 -13.37 -2.28
N ALA A 177 8.50 -14.34 -2.87
CA ALA A 177 8.04 -15.05 -4.07
C ALA A 177 6.77 -15.87 -3.85
N LYS A 178 6.55 -16.44 -2.64
CA LYS A 178 5.40 -17.31 -2.35
C LYS A 178 4.14 -16.59 -1.89
N SER A 179 4.24 -15.36 -1.38
CA SER A 179 3.09 -14.69 -0.74
C SER A 179 2.94 -13.23 -1.13
N ILE A 180 4.02 -12.47 -1.21
CA ILE A 180 3.94 -11.04 -1.55
C ILE A 180 3.73 -10.88 -3.06
N LEU A 181 4.57 -11.53 -3.86
CA LEU A 181 4.49 -11.42 -5.32
C LEU A 181 3.14 -11.89 -5.89
N PRO A 182 2.57 -13.06 -5.52
CA PRO A 182 1.25 -13.48 -6.01
C PRO A 182 0.12 -12.56 -5.53
N PHE A 183 0.24 -12.00 -4.32
CA PHE A 183 -0.73 -11.02 -3.84
C PHE A 183 -0.69 -9.73 -4.67
N LEU A 184 0.50 -9.22 -4.98
CA LEU A 184 0.66 -8.03 -5.83
C LEU A 184 0.16 -8.26 -7.26
N MET A 185 0.22 -9.49 -7.77
CA MET A 185 -0.38 -9.84 -9.06
C MET A 185 -1.91 -9.94 -9.02
N ALA A 186 -2.51 -10.11 -7.84
CA ALA A 186 -3.94 -10.32 -7.67
C ALA A 186 -4.72 -9.05 -7.30
N ILE A 187 -4.04 -7.95 -6.96
CA ILE A 187 -4.71 -6.68 -6.62
C ILE A 187 -5.20 -5.95 -7.87
N HIS A 188 -6.31 -5.23 -7.74
CA HIS A 188 -6.85 -4.33 -8.77
C HIS A 188 -7.39 -3.05 -8.11
N ILE A 189 -7.48 -1.96 -8.88
CA ILE A 189 -8.00 -0.66 -8.40
C ILE A 189 -9.44 -0.41 -8.85
N GLY A 190 -9.92 -1.10 -9.89
CA GLY A 190 -11.29 -0.94 -10.38
C GLY A 190 -12.34 -1.26 -9.31
N GLY A 191 -13.37 -0.42 -9.21
CA GLY A 191 -14.50 -0.63 -8.31
C GLY A 191 -15.27 -1.90 -8.69
N ARG A 192 -15.26 -2.90 -7.80
CA ARG A 192 -15.99 -4.16 -7.98
C ARG A 192 -16.75 -4.46 -6.69
N PRO A 193 -18.10 -4.43 -6.68
CA PRO A 193 -18.85 -4.76 -5.49
C PRO A 193 -18.60 -6.23 -5.12
N ILE A 194 -18.28 -6.47 -3.84
CA ILE A 194 -18.14 -7.82 -3.27
C ILE A 194 -19.35 -8.06 -2.38
N TRP A 195 -20.21 -8.98 -2.79
CA TRP A 195 -21.38 -9.40 -2.02
C TRP A 195 -21.00 -10.61 -1.17
N LEU A 196 -21.03 -10.44 0.15
CA LEU A 196 -20.86 -11.53 1.10
C LEU A 196 -22.22 -11.85 1.72
N VAL A 197 -22.78 -12.99 1.34
CA VAL A 197 -24.06 -13.46 1.88
C VAL A 197 -23.84 -14.72 2.72
N ARG A 198 -24.57 -14.82 3.83
CA ARG A 198 -24.63 -16.08 4.59
C ARG A 198 -25.59 -17.03 3.86
N ALA A 199 -25.36 -18.33 3.97
CA ALA A 199 -26.36 -19.31 3.59
C ALA A 199 -27.69 -19.06 4.34
N GLY A 200 -28.81 -19.36 3.68
CA GLY A 200 -30.14 -19.29 4.30
C GLY A 200 -30.24 -20.18 5.56
N ALA A 201 -31.25 -19.93 6.39
CA ALA A 201 -31.44 -20.69 7.62
C ALA A 201 -31.54 -22.20 7.36
N GLY A 202 -30.80 -23.00 8.15
CA GLY A 202 -30.87 -24.45 8.12
C GLY A 202 -32.10 -24.97 8.86
N GLN A 203 -32.47 -26.22 8.62
CA GLN A 203 -33.48 -26.89 9.43
C GLN A 203 -33.04 -26.94 10.90
N PRO A 204 -33.94 -26.70 11.87
CA PRO A 204 -33.63 -26.92 13.27
C PRO A 204 -33.23 -28.39 13.48
N PRO A 205 -32.28 -28.69 14.38
CA PRO A 205 -31.95 -30.06 14.71
C PRO A 205 -33.24 -30.80 15.10
N GLY A 206 -33.51 -31.94 14.46
CA GLY A 206 -34.70 -32.73 14.73
C GLY A 206 -34.79 -33.06 16.22
N THR A 207 -36.01 -33.21 16.73
CA THR A 207 -36.33 -33.53 18.14
C THR A 207 -35.88 -34.93 18.60
N GLY A 208 -34.88 -35.53 17.94
CA GLY A 208 -34.22 -36.76 18.35
C GLY A 208 -33.17 -36.48 19.43
N GLN A 209 -33.28 -37.17 20.56
CA GLN A 209 -32.38 -37.10 21.71
C GLN A 209 -30.91 -37.21 21.28
N GLY A 210 -30.22 -36.07 21.25
CA GLY A 210 -28.79 -35.97 20.99
C GLY A 210 -28.32 -34.57 21.36
N SER A 211 -27.28 -34.50 22.19
CA SER A 211 -26.66 -33.27 22.71
C SER A 211 -26.61 -32.10 21.69
N PRO A 212 -26.95 -30.85 22.08
CA PRO A 212 -26.92 -29.67 21.22
C PRO A 212 -25.47 -29.19 21.05
N THR A 213 -24.60 -30.00 20.46
CA THR A 213 -23.18 -29.69 20.36
C THR A 213 -22.65 -30.01 18.97
N ARG A 214 -23.22 -29.38 17.96
CA ARG A 214 -22.55 -28.95 16.71
C ARG A 214 -23.60 -28.34 15.80
N HIS A 215 -23.35 -27.14 15.29
CA HIS A 215 -24.01 -26.70 14.06
C HIS A 215 -23.74 -27.77 13.00
N ASP A 216 -24.76 -28.54 12.65
CA ASP A 216 -24.67 -29.54 11.60
C ASP A 216 -24.39 -28.82 10.28
N ARG A 217 -23.15 -28.94 9.81
CA ARG A 217 -22.69 -28.30 8.55
C ARG A 217 -23.34 -28.92 7.32
N THR A 218 -24.15 -29.98 7.48
CA THR A 218 -24.81 -30.72 6.41
C THR A 218 -26.34 -30.60 6.43
N SER A 219 -26.91 -29.84 7.38
CA SER A 219 -28.36 -29.66 7.46
C SER A 219 -28.91 -28.98 6.21
N ARG A 220 -30.03 -29.49 5.67
CA ARG A 220 -30.74 -28.86 4.55
C ARG A 220 -31.29 -27.49 4.95
N LEU A 221 -31.48 -26.60 3.97
CA LEU A 221 -32.15 -25.31 4.17
C LEU A 221 -33.60 -25.52 4.64
N SER A 222 -34.03 -24.70 5.61
CA SER A 222 -35.43 -24.56 6.01
C SER A 222 -36.27 -23.95 4.88
N GLU A 223 -37.59 -23.96 5.01
CA GLU A 223 -38.49 -23.33 4.04
C GLU A 223 -38.22 -21.83 3.90
N GLU A 224 -38.06 -21.13 5.04
CA GLU A 224 -37.64 -19.73 5.10
C GLU A 224 -36.26 -19.52 4.45
N GLY A 225 -35.29 -20.39 4.74
CA GLY A 225 -33.95 -20.34 4.15
C GLY A 225 -33.96 -20.55 2.63
N ARG A 226 -34.89 -21.36 2.10
CA ARG A 226 -35.11 -21.51 0.65
C ARG A 226 -35.82 -20.30 0.06
N GLY A 227 -36.79 -19.72 0.77
CA GLY A 227 -37.47 -18.49 0.35
C GLY A 227 -36.49 -17.32 0.15
N LEU A 228 -35.55 -17.14 1.09
CA LEU A 228 -34.49 -16.14 0.98
C LEU A 228 -33.52 -16.41 -0.19
N ALA A 229 -33.30 -17.68 -0.55
CA ALA A 229 -32.44 -18.04 -1.69
C ALA A 229 -33.11 -17.80 -3.06
N ILE A 230 -34.44 -17.74 -3.11
CA ILE A 230 -35.21 -17.48 -4.34
C ILE A 230 -35.36 -15.97 -4.61
N GLY A 231 -35.23 -15.14 -3.57
CA GLY A 231 -35.37 -13.68 -3.66
C GLY A 231 -34.10 -12.88 -3.95
N LEU A 232 -32.95 -13.57 -4.10
CA LEU A 232 -31.67 -12.99 -4.53
C LEU A 232 -31.45 -13.26 -6.03
#